data_AF-A0A7C2JTC8-F1
#
_entry.id   AF-A0A7C2JTC8-F1
#
_cell.length_a   1.000
_cell.length_b   1.000
_cell.length_c   1.000
_cell.angle_alpha   90.00
_cell.angle_beta   90.00
_cell.angle_gamma   90.00
#
_symmetry.space_group_name_H-M   'P 1'
#
loop_
_entity.id
_entity.type
_entity.pdbx_description
1 polymer ?
#
loop_
_entity_poly.entity_id
_entity_poly.type
_entity_poly.pdbx_seq_one_letter_code
_entity_poly.pdbx_strand_id
1 'polypeptide(L)'
;MQFMLLMIPKGYETAKPGTVPTDVERVAEMMKFNRALADAGVLVSLNGLHPVSAGARVSFAGGKPTVVDGPFVETKEVLGGYWVIRVKSKEEAIEWAKRCPGSDNETIEIRQIQEIEDFPADVQKAADGFAALQHASGQYVDGFVLPVPKSKVEDYRRVAAAAGEVWREHGALAFVECIADDVQPGKLTSFPQAVYLEEDETVVFSYIVYPSRADRDRINDLVMKDPRIKMNPADMPFDAKRMIFGGFNVLVEA
;
A
#
# COMPACT_ATOMS: atom_id res chain seq x y z
N MET A 1 12.97 10.61 5.72
CA MET A 1 12.00 11.71 5.89
C MET A 1 10.97 11.64 4.77
N GLN A 2 9.76 12.14 5.00
CA GLN A 2 8.73 12.20 3.98
C GLN A 2 8.51 13.62 3.49
N PHE A 3 8.29 13.78 2.19
CA PHE A 3 8.01 15.06 1.54
C PHE A 3 6.76 14.94 0.68
N MET A 4 5.88 15.94 0.76
CA MET A 4 4.82 16.17 -0.21
C MET A 4 5.35 17.05 -1.34
N LEU A 5 5.08 16.62 -2.58
CA LEU A 5 5.26 17.38 -3.80
C LEU A 5 3.87 17.78 -4.25
N LEU A 6 3.55 19.06 -4.16
CA LEU A 6 2.23 19.63 -4.38
C LEU A 6 2.19 20.27 -5.78
N MET A 7 1.44 19.67 -6.71
CA MET A 7 1.31 20.17 -8.08
C MET A 7 0.31 21.33 -8.12
N ILE A 8 0.76 22.48 -8.64
CA ILE A 8 0.00 23.72 -8.76
C ILE A 8 -0.04 24.12 -10.24
N PRO A 9 -1.07 23.70 -11.00
CA PRO A 9 -1.26 24.13 -12.37
C PRO A 9 -2.01 25.46 -12.40
N LYS A 10 -1.38 26.49 -12.96
CA LYS A 10 -2.02 27.79 -13.21
C LYS A 10 -3.21 27.61 -14.15
N GLY A 11 -4.35 28.21 -13.79
CA GLY A 11 -5.63 28.10 -14.49
C GLY A 11 -6.57 27.07 -13.86
N TYR A 12 -6.04 26.14 -13.05
CA TYR A 12 -6.84 25.09 -12.42
C TYR A 12 -7.83 25.63 -11.37
N GLU A 13 -7.61 26.85 -10.88
CA GLU A 13 -8.51 27.59 -9.99
C GLU A 13 -9.85 27.94 -10.65
N THR A 14 -9.91 27.91 -11.99
CA THR A 14 -11.13 28.17 -12.78
C THR A 14 -11.68 26.90 -13.47
N ALA A 15 -11.06 25.74 -13.26
CA ALA A 15 -11.46 24.50 -13.90
C ALA A 15 -12.88 24.08 -13.45
N LYS A 16 -13.64 23.48 -14.37
CA LYS A 16 -15.03 23.06 -14.14
C LYS A 16 -15.08 21.67 -13.52
N PRO A 17 -16.14 21.32 -12.78
CA PRO A 17 -16.33 19.94 -12.32
C PRO A 17 -16.24 18.95 -13.49
N GLY A 18 -15.55 17.83 -13.25
CA GLY A 18 -15.29 16.82 -14.29
C GLY A 18 -14.10 17.13 -15.21
N THR A 19 -13.42 18.27 -15.07
CA THR A 19 -12.14 18.49 -15.78
C THR A 19 -11.12 17.44 -15.35
N VAL A 20 -10.64 16.69 -16.33
CA VAL A 20 -9.58 15.67 -16.21
C VAL A 20 -8.52 15.91 -17.29
N PRO A 21 -7.29 15.42 -17.10
CA PRO A 21 -6.30 15.39 -18.18
C PRO A 21 -6.83 14.61 -19.39
N THR A 22 -6.76 15.21 -20.57
CA THR A 22 -7.21 14.59 -21.85
C THR A 22 -6.08 14.42 -22.86
N ASP A 23 -4.94 15.06 -22.61
CA ASP A 23 -3.72 14.92 -23.40
C ASP A 23 -3.02 13.60 -23.04
N VAL A 24 -3.09 12.63 -23.95
CA VAL A 24 -2.65 11.24 -23.72
C VAL A 24 -1.12 11.18 -23.61
N GLU A 25 -0.41 11.88 -24.48
CA GLU A 25 1.04 11.95 -24.50
C GLU A 25 1.58 12.55 -23.20
N ARG A 26 0.96 13.65 -22.73
CA ARG A 26 1.30 14.25 -21.43
C ARG A 26 1.09 13.28 -20.28
N VAL A 27 -0.05 12.59 -20.25
CA VAL A 27 -0.34 11.59 -19.21
C VAL A 27 0.67 10.44 -19.27
N ALA A 28 1.07 10.00 -20.46
CA ALA A 28 2.06 8.94 -20.62
C ALA A 28 3.45 9.35 -20.08
N GLU A 29 3.90 10.59 -20.34
CA GLU A 29 5.15 11.11 -19.78
C GLU A 29 5.08 11.23 -18.26
N MET A 30 3.98 11.77 -17.71
CA MET A 30 3.78 11.84 -16.26
C MET A 30 3.80 10.44 -15.64
N MET A 31 3.22 9.44 -16.30
CA MET A 31 3.24 8.05 -15.84
C MET A 31 4.64 7.43 -15.87
N LYS A 32 5.54 7.85 -16.77
CA LYS A 32 6.95 7.42 -16.73
C LYS A 32 7.63 7.96 -15.48
N PHE A 33 7.38 9.22 -15.12
CA PHE A 33 7.89 9.80 -13.88
C PHE A 33 7.34 9.07 -12.64
N ASN A 34 6.03 8.78 -12.60
CA ASN A 34 5.42 8.01 -11.52
C ASN A 34 6.05 6.61 -11.37
N ARG A 35 6.28 5.90 -12.48
CA ARG A 35 6.97 4.61 -12.48
C ARG A 35 8.40 4.75 -11.97
N ALA A 36 9.14 5.77 -12.39
CA ALA A 36 10.51 5.98 -11.91
C ALA A 36 10.58 6.20 -10.38
N LEU A 37 9.61 6.90 -9.79
CA LEU A 37 9.51 7.05 -8.33
C LEU A 37 9.19 5.71 -7.64
N ALA A 38 8.29 4.91 -8.23
CA ALA A 38 7.91 3.60 -7.70
C ALA A 38 9.06 2.59 -7.80
N ASP A 39 9.70 2.48 -8.96
CA ASP A 39 10.83 1.58 -9.23
C ASP A 39 12.03 1.90 -8.33
N ALA A 40 12.23 3.17 -7.99
CA ALA A 40 13.25 3.60 -7.04
C ALA A 40 12.87 3.36 -5.56
N GLY A 41 11.66 2.88 -5.28
CA GLY A 41 11.17 2.62 -3.92
C GLY A 41 10.94 3.87 -3.07
N VAL A 42 10.91 5.06 -3.70
CA VAL A 42 10.74 6.33 -2.98
C VAL A 42 9.30 6.81 -2.95
N LEU A 43 8.41 6.26 -3.78
CA LEU A 43 7.00 6.64 -3.81
C LEU A 43 6.23 6.06 -2.62
N VAL A 44 5.55 6.92 -1.85
CA VAL A 44 4.64 6.51 -0.76
C VAL A 44 3.18 6.56 -1.23
N SER A 45 2.77 7.67 -1.85
CA SER A 45 1.43 7.81 -2.45
C SER A 45 1.42 8.89 -3.54
N LEU A 46 0.49 8.86 -4.47
CA LEU A 46 0.26 9.93 -5.44
C LEU A 46 -1.19 9.92 -5.92
N ASN A 47 -1.77 11.09 -6.17
CA ASN A 47 -3.10 11.23 -6.77
C ASN A 47 -3.27 12.58 -7.46
N GLY A 48 -4.06 12.60 -8.54
CA GLY A 48 -4.66 13.83 -9.06
C GLY A 48 -5.85 14.25 -8.21
N LEU A 49 -6.05 15.54 -8.03
CA LEU A 49 -7.21 16.10 -7.34
C LEU A 49 -8.22 16.60 -8.36
N HIS A 50 -9.50 16.51 -8.03
CA HIS A 50 -10.52 17.21 -8.79
C HIS A 50 -10.39 18.73 -8.61
N PRO A 51 -10.92 19.53 -9.56
CA PRO A 51 -10.94 20.98 -9.43
C PRO A 51 -11.58 21.45 -8.13
N VAL A 52 -11.13 22.60 -7.63
CA VAL A 52 -11.69 23.22 -6.41
C VAL A 52 -13.19 23.53 -6.52
N SER A 53 -13.71 23.68 -7.74
CA SER A 53 -15.14 23.85 -8.02
C SER A 53 -15.99 22.61 -7.73
N ALA A 54 -15.37 21.43 -7.59
CA ALA A 54 -16.02 20.18 -7.19
C ALA A 54 -15.82 19.84 -5.70
N GLY A 55 -15.18 20.73 -4.94
CA GLY A 55 -14.90 20.53 -3.51
C GLY A 55 -15.72 21.46 -2.61
N ALA A 56 -15.48 21.32 -1.31
CA ALA A 56 -15.99 22.20 -0.27
C ALA A 56 -14.86 22.59 0.67
N ARG A 57 -14.96 23.78 1.28
CA ARG A 57 -14.11 24.22 2.38
C ARG A 57 -14.91 24.23 3.67
N VAL A 58 -14.32 23.64 4.71
CA VAL A 58 -14.84 23.74 6.08
C VAL A 58 -13.89 24.64 6.88
N SER A 59 -14.40 25.75 7.41
CA SER A 59 -13.66 26.63 8.32
C SER A 59 -14.21 26.51 9.74
N PHE A 60 -13.35 26.68 10.74
CA PHE A 60 -13.70 26.48 12.15
C PHE A 60 -13.60 27.79 12.96
N ALA A 61 -13.73 28.94 12.28
CA ALA A 61 -13.67 30.24 12.92
C ALA A 61 -14.71 30.34 14.05
N GLY A 62 -14.26 30.70 15.26
CA GLY A 62 -15.13 30.76 16.44
C GLY A 62 -15.55 29.38 17.00
N GLY A 63 -14.84 28.30 16.66
CA GLY A 63 -15.07 26.96 17.20
C GLY A 63 -16.29 26.23 16.63
N LYS A 64 -16.92 26.77 15.59
CA LYS A 64 -18.04 26.13 14.88
C LYS A 64 -17.69 25.90 13.42
N PRO A 65 -17.97 24.71 12.86
CA PRO A 65 -17.72 24.43 11.45
C PRO A 65 -18.68 25.22 10.58
N THR A 66 -18.14 25.87 9.55
CA THR A 66 -18.88 26.51 8.47
C THR A 66 -18.44 25.90 7.15
N VAL A 67 -19.40 25.47 6.33
CA VAL A 67 -19.14 24.86 5.03
C VAL A 67 -19.41 25.87 3.91
N VAL A 68 -18.49 25.96 2.98
CA VAL A 68 -18.61 26.74 1.74
C VAL A 68 -18.31 25.81 0.57
N ASP A 69 -19.25 25.66 -0.35
CA ASP A 69 -19.03 24.92 -1.59
C ASP A 69 -18.18 25.74 -2.58
N GLY A 70 -17.40 25.06 -3.42
CA GLY A 70 -16.62 25.69 -4.47
C GLY A 70 -17.47 26.30 -5.60
N PRO A 71 -16.89 27.12 -6.49
CA PRO A 71 -15.49 27.56 -6.52
C PRO A 71 -15.19 28.68 -5.51
N PHE A 72 -13.95 28.70 -5.01
CA PHE A 72 -13.53 29.68 -4.00
C PHE A 72 -12.95 30.92 -4.68
N VAL A 73 -13.60 32.07 -4.48
CA VAL A 73 -13.34 33.34 -5.20
C VAL A 73 -11.92 33.89 -5.01
N GLU A 74 -11.21 33.49 -3.95
CA GLU A 74 -9.97 34.15 -3.52
C GLU A 74 -8.66 33.40 -3.82
N THR A 75 -8.69 32.18 -4.40
CA THR A 75 -7.46 31.40 -4.61
C THR A 75 -6.88 31.55 -6.01
N LYS A 76 -5.70 32.18 -6.09
CA LYS A 76 -4.91 32.31 -7.34
C LYS A 76 -4.13 31.06 -7.71
N GLU A 77 -3.83 30.22 -6.74
CA GLU A 77 -3.07 28.98 -6.88
C GLU A 77 -3.83 27.88 -6.15
N VAL A 78 -4.05 26.76 -6.83
CA VAL A 78 -4.78 25.62 -6.29
C VAL A 78 -4.05 24.32 -6.64
N LEU A 79 -4.21 23.32 -5.79
CA LEU A 79 -3.59 22.01 -6.00
C LEU A 79 -4.34 21.24 -7.09
N GLY A 80 -3.60 20.74 -8.08
CA GLY A 80 -4.10 19.79 -9.09
C GLY A 80 -3.79 18.34 -8.77
N GLY A 81 -2.89 18.09 -7.81
CA GLY A 81 -2.43 16.74 -7.47
C GLY A 81 -1.29 16.79 -6.45
N TYR A 82 -0.86 15.61 -6.01
CA TYR A 82 0.30 15.49 -5.13
C TYR A 82 1.03 14.16 -5.31
N TRP A 83 2.28 14.14 -4.86
CA TRP A 83 3.02 12.94 -4.50
C TRP A 83 3.48 13.04 -3.05
N VAL A 84 3.52 11.92 -2.34
CA VAL A 84 4.29 11.75 -1.11
C VAL A 84 5.47 10.84 -1.44
N ILE A 85 6.69 11.31 -1.16
CA ILE A 85 7.91 10.54 -1.37
C ILE A 85 8.71 10.41 -0.07
N ARG A 86 9.43 9.30 0.08
CA ARG A 86 10.34 9.04 1.19
C ARG A 86 11.78 9.09 0.69
N VAL A 87 12.52 10.09 1.16
CA VAL A 87 13.90 10.37 0.75
C VAL A 87 14.76 10.80 1.95
N LYS A 88 16.07 10.89 1.74
CA LYS A 88 17.06 11.16 2.80
C LYS A 88 17.26 12.63 3.07
N SER A 89 16.82 13.53 2.19
CA SER A 89 16.91 14.98 2.38
C SER A 89 15.91 15.77 1.54
N LYS A 90 15.75 17.05 1.88
CA LYS A 90 14.97 18.01 1.07
C LYS A 90 15.60 18.20 -0.30
N GLU A 91 16.92 18.20 -0.37
CA GLU A 91 17.68 18.32 -1.61
C GLU A 91 17.38 17.12 -2.53
N GLU A 92 17.32 15.92 -1.98
CA GLU A 92 16.91 14.73 -2.75
C GLU A 92 15.45 14.84 -3.24
N ALA A 93 14.54 15.38 -2.41
CA ALA A 93 13.16 15.64 -2.84
C ALA A 93 13.09 16.66 -3.99
N ILE A 94 13.92 17.72 -3.94
CA ILE A 94 14.06 18.70 -5.03
C ILE A 94 14.58 18.04 -6.30
N GLU A 95 15.60 17.19 -6.20
CA GLU A 95 16.15 16.48 -7.35
C GLU A 95 15.14 15.49 -7.98
N TRP A 96 14.25 14.91 -7.18
CA TRP A 96 13.12 14.16 -7.72
C TRP A 96 12.08 15.06 -8.39
N ALA A 97 11.68 16.15 -7.75
CA ALA A 97 10.69 17.08 -8.30
C ALA A 97 11.13 17.68 -9.64
N LYS A 98 12.42 17.99 -9.81
CA LYS A 98 13.00 18.48 -11.08
C LYS A 98 12.88 17.51 -12.26
N ARG A 99 12.65 16.21 -11.99
CA ARG A 99 12.47 15.18 -13.03
C ARG A 99 11.01 15.08 -13.49
N CYS A 100 10.08 15.75 -12.81
CA CYS A 100 8.69 15.79 -13.23
C CYS A 100 8.60 16.47 -14.62
N PRO A 101 7.86 15.90 -15.58
CA PRO A 101 7.64 16.51 -16.89
C PRO A 101 6.60 17.64 -16.81
N GLY A 102 6.82 18.60 -15.92
CA GLY A 102 5.93 19.76 -15.73
C GLY A 102 6.02 20.74 -16.89
N SER A 103 4.93 21.45 -17.16
CA SER A 103 4.86 22.53 -18.17
C SER A 103 5.08 23.93 -17.56
N ASP A 104 5.26 24.94 -18.42
CA ASP A 104 5.53 26.33 -18.02
C ASP A 104 4.46 26.95 -17.10
N ASN A 105 3.25 26.38 -17.08
CA ASN A 105 2.15 26.81 -16.22
C ASN A 105 2.05 26.03 -14.90
N GLU A 106 2.97 25.11 -14.63
CA GLU A 106 2.94 24.24 -13.45
C GLU A 106 4.08 24.57 -12.49
N THR A 107 3.78 24.45 -11.20
CA THR A 107 4.75 24.60 -10.11
C THR A 107 4.59 23.42 -9.15
N ILE A 108 5.71 22.89 -8.66
CA ILE A 108 5.70 21.89 -7.59
C ILE A 108 6.20 22.57 -6.31
N GLU A 109 5.33 22.70 -5.32
CA GLU A 109 5.72 23.09 -3.96
C GLU A 109 6.18 21.84 -3.19
N ILE A 110 7.32 21.93 -2.51
CA ILE A 110 7.91 20.80 -1.77
C ILE A 110 7.85 21.09 -0.29
N ARG A 111 7.15 20.23 0.47
CA ARG A 111 7.00 20.37 1.92
C ARG A 111 7.37 19.08 2.63
N GLN A 112 8.18 19.20 3.67
CA GLN A 112 8.43 18.09 4.57
C GLN A 112 7.16 17.79 5.38
N ILE A 113 6.81 16.52 5.52
CA ILE A 113 5.78 16.04 6.43
C ILE A 113 6.40 15.96 7.83
N GLN A 114 5.69 16.48 8.82
CA GLN A 114 6.11 16.38 10.22
C GLN A 114 6.00 14.93 10.70
N GLU A 115 7.03 14.47 11.39
CA GLU A 115 7.06 13.17 12.06
C GLU A 115 6.91 13.38 13.58
N ILE A 116 6.58 12.32 14.34
CA ILE A 116 6.30 12.45 15.77
C ILE A 116 7.49 13.01 16.56
N GLU A 117 8.71 12.74 16.09
CA GLU A 117 9.97 13.22 16.65
C GLU A 117 10.16 14.73 16.50
N ASP A 118 9.42 15.39 15.61
CA ASP A 118 9.46 16.85 15.44
C ASP A 118 8.75 17.60 16.59
N PHE A 119 7.97 16.91 17.41
CA PHE A 119 7.15 17.50 18.47
C PHE A 119 7.77 17.37 19.86
N PRO A 120 7.47 18.29 20.81
CA PRO A 120 7.85 18.15 22.21
C PRO A 120 7.27 16.89 22.88
N ALA A 121 7.96 16.36 23.90
CA ALA A 121 7.63 15.07 24.52
C ALA A 121 6.21 14.97 25.12
N ASP A 122 5.66 16.06 25.62
CA ASP A 122 4.28 16.13 26.12
C ASP A 122 3.25 16.02 24.99
N VAL A 123 3.53 16.62 23.83
CA VAL A 123 2.73 16.46 22.60
C VAL A 123 2.87 15.04 22.06
N GLN A 124 4.08 14.46 22.06
CA GLN A 124 4.28 13.06 21.67
C GLN A 124 3.45 12.11 22.52
N LYS A 125 3.42 12.34 23.84
CA LYS A 125 2.59 11.56 24.78
C LYS A 125 1.10 11.75 24.53
N ALA A 126 0.65 12.97 24.24
CA ALA A 126 -0.75 13.24 23.91
C ALA A 126 -1.17 12.60 22.58
N ALA A 127 -0.21 12.43 21.66
CA ALA A 127 -0.37 11.79 20.36
C ALA A 127 0.02 10.30 20.39
N ASP A 128 0.02 9.65 21.56
CA ASP A 128 0.28 8.21 21.64
C ASP A 128 -0.66 7.42 20.72
N GLY A 129 -0.11 6.48 19.95
CA GLY A 129 -0.83 5.77 18.88
C GLY A 129 -0.99 6.53 17.55
N PHE A 130 -0.49 7.76 17.40
CA PHE A 130 -0.56 8.51 16.13
C PHE A 130 0.12 7.79 14.97
N ALA A 131 1.31 7.21 15.20
CA ALA A 131 2.00 6.40 14.19
C ALA A 131 1.11 5.22 13.73
N ALA A 132 0.46 4.53 14.67
CA ALA A 132 -0.47 3.47 14.34
C ALA A 132 -1.66 3.97 13.50
N LEU A 133 -2.16 5.19 13.74
CA LEU A 133 -3.21 5.81 12.90
C LEU A 133 -2.73 6.18 11.49
N GLN A 134 -1.48 6.61 11.34
CA GLN A 134 -0.88 6.89 10.02
C GLN A 134 -0.73 5.60 9.19
N HIS A 135 -0.47 4.48 9.85
CA HIS A 135 -0.38 3.14 9.24
C HIS A 135 -1.72 2.38 9.23
N ALA A 136 -2.75 2.87 9.92
CA ALA A 136 -4.10 2.32 9.98
C ALA A 136 -4.86 2.44 8.65
N SER A 137 -4.15 2.47 7.52
CA SER A 137 -4.65 2.37 6.16
C SER A 137 -5.46 1.08 5.86
N GLY A 138 -5.84 0.31 6.89
CA GLY A 138 -6.84 -0.73 6.78
C GLY A 138 -6.29 -2.09 6.36
N GLN A 139 -4.97 -2.24 6.26
CA GLN A 139 -4.38 -3.47 5.75
C GLN A 139 -4.84 -4.70 6.55
N TYR A 140 -5.09 -5.78 5.79
CA TYR A 140 -5.56 -7.05 6.31
C TYR A 140 -4.63 -8.15 5.83
N VAL A 141 -4.38 -9.14 6.67
CA VAL A 141 -3.42 -10.22 6.38
C VAL A 141 -4.11 -11.56 6.52
N ASP A 142 -4.05 -12.40 5.48
CA ASP A 142 -4.25 -13.83 5.67
C ASP A 142 -2.89 -14.46 5.98
N GLY A 143 -2.77 -15.13 7.13
CA GLY A 143 -1.55 -15.84 7.55
C GLY A 143 -1.76 -17.35 7.52
N PHE A 144 -0.72 -18.09 7.14
CA PHE A 144 -0.75 -19.54 6.94
C PHE A 144 0.50 -20.20 7.55
N VAL A 145 0.31 -21.40 8.07
CA VAL A 145 1.40 -22.33 8.41
C VAL A 145 1.01 -23.70 7.88
N LEU A 146 1.90 -24.36 7.16
CA LEU A 146 1.62 -25.65 6.56
C LEU A 146 2.85 -26.60 6.58
N PRO A 147 2.62 -27.92 6.63
CA PRO A 147 3.69 -28.91 6.52
C PRO A 147 3.91 -29.29 5.05
N VAL A 148 5.13 -29.13 4.53
CA VAL A 148 5.49 -29.50 3.16
C VAL A 148 6.50 -30.64 3.19
N PRO A 149 6.27 -31.78 2.54
CA PRO A 149 7.28 -32.82 2.39
C PRO A 149 8.55 -32.25 1.78
N LYS A 150 9.71 -32.58 2.35
CA LYS A 150 11.03 -32.07 1.89
C LYS A 150 11.28 -32.41 0.42
N SER A 151 10.78 -33.57 -0.02
CA SER A 151 10.85 -34.01 -1.42
C SER A 151 9.95 -33.20 -2.39
N LYS A 152 9.01 -32.40 -1.86
CA LYS A 152 8.01 -31.63 -2.61
C LYS A 152 8.23 -30.12 -2.56
N VAL A 153 9.29 -29.63 -1.91
CA VAL A 153 9.58 -28.19 -1.79
C VAL A 153 9.63 -27.48 -3.14
N GLU A 154 10.27 -28.06 -4.16
CA GLU A 154 10.32 -27.44 -5.49
C GLU A 154 8.98 -27.50 -6.26
N ASP A 155 8.14 -28.50 -5.98
CA ASP A 155 6.77 -28.54 -6.51
C ASP A 155 5.94 -27.42 -5.84
N TYR A 156 6.02 -27.31 -4.52
CA TYR A 156 5.38 -26.27 -3.72
C TYR A 156 5.78 -24.87 -4.20
N ARG A 157 7.08 -24.60 -4.34
CA ARG A 157 7.59 -23.30 -4.79
C ARG A 157 7.03 -22.90 -6.15
N ARG A 158 6.91 -23.85 -7.09
CA ARG A 158 6.33 -23.59 -8.43
C ARG A 158 4.85 -23.27 -8.36
N VAL A 159 4.08 -24.03 -7.59
CA VAL A 159 2.64 -23.79 -7.38
C VAL A 159 2.42 -22.43 -6.70
N ALA A 160 3.17 -22.16 -5.63
CA ALA A 160 3.02 -20.93 -4.86
C ALA A 160 3.44 -19.69 -5.66
N ALA A 161 4.47 -19.79 -6.52
CA ALA A 161 4.85 -18.70 -7.43
C ALA A 161 3.72 -18.39 -8.43
N ALA A 162 3.14 -19.41 -9.07
CA ALA A 162 2.03 -19.22 -9.99
C ALA A 162 0.78 -18.68 -9.28
N ALA A 163 0.48 -19.15 -8.07
CA ALA A 163 -0.63 -18.63 -7.27
C ALA A 163 -0.38 -17.16 -6.87
N GLY A 164 0.83 -16.83 -6.44
CA GLY A 164 1.22 -15.49 -6.06
C GLY A 164 1.01 -14.48 -7.18
N GLU A 165 1.33 -14.82 -8.43
CA GLU A 165 1.04 -13.97 -9.59
C GLU A 165 -0.45 -13.65 -9.70
N VAL A 166 -1.33 -14.66 -9.58
CA VAL A 166 -2.78 -14.48 -9.66
C VAL A 166 -3.31 -13.59 -8.52
N TRP A 167 -2.87 -13.82 -7.28
CA TRP A 167 -3.28 -12.99 -6.13
C TRP A 167 -2.84 -11.53 -6.31
N ARG A 168 -1.61 -11.31 -6.80
CA ARG A 168 -1.06 -9.98 -7.06
C ARG A 168 -1.81 -9.26 -8.18
N GLU A 169 -2.16 -9.97 -9.26
CA GLU A 169 -2.96 -9.42 -10.35
C GLU A 169 -4.37 -8.99 -9.90
N HIS A 170 -5.00 -9.73 -8.99
CA HIS A 170 -6.34 -9.40 -8.47
C HIS A 170 -6.35 -8.30 -7.39
N GLY A 171 -5.17 -7.95 -6.86
CA GLY A 171 -4.98 -6.77 -6.01
C GLY A 171 -4.39 -7.02 -4.62
N ALA A 172 -3.87 -8.22 -4.32
CA ALA A 172 -3.09 -8.42 -3.10
C ALA A 172 -1.84 -7.54 -3.12
N LEU A 173 -1.47 -6.94 -1.99
CA LEU A 173 -0.30 -6.06 -1.83
C LEU A 173 1.01 -6.83 -1.67
N ALA A 174 0.95 -8.06 -1.16
CA ALA A 174 2.09 -8.97 -1.08
C ALA A 174 1.59 -10.41 -1.05
N PHE A 175 2.42 -11.34 -1.54
CA PHE A 175 2.23 -12.78 -1.43
C PHE A 175 3.61 -13.37 -1.10
N VAL A 176 3.79 -13.86 0.13
CA VAL A 176 5.11 -14.21 0.67
C VAL A 176 5.11 -15.62 1.21
N GLU A 177 6.10 -16.40 0.80
CA GLU A 177 6.28 -17.81 1.15
C GLU A 177 7.67 -17.99 1.77
N CYS A 178 7.75 -18.47 3.01
CA CYS A 178 9.00 -18.66 3.74
C CYS A 178 9.16 -20.12 4.17
N ILE A 179 10.26 -20.75 3.76
CA ILE A 179 10.63 -22.09 4.25
C ILE A 179 11.36 -21.98 5.59
N ALA A 180 11.14 -22.95 6.48
CA ALA A 180 11.86 -23.05 7.74
C ALA A 180 13.38 -23.18 7.52
N ASP A 181 14.14 -22.38 8.26
CA ASP A 181 15.60 -22.43 8.35
C ASP A 181 16.04 -22.81 9.77
N ASP A 182 15.66 -21.99 10.76
CA ASP A 182 15.87 -22.26 12.20
C ASP A 182 14.54 -22.38 12.97
N VAL A 183 13.88 -23.53 12.83
CA VAL A 183 12.57 -23.79 13.45
C VAL A 183 12.67 -25.01 14.36
N GLN A 184 12.94 -24.76 15.64
CA GLN A 184 13.14 -25.82 16.64
C GLN A 184 11.81 -26.26 17.28
N PRO A 185 11.66 -27.56 17.59
CA PRO A 185 10.51 -28.05 18.34
C PRO A 185 10.55 -27.53 19.79
N GLY A 186 9.38 -27.07 20.26
CA GLY A 186 9.17 -26.58 21.62
C GLY A 186 8.70 -27.67 22.57
N LYS A 187 8.63 -27.34 23.87
CA LYS A 187 8.07 -28.26 24.90
C LYS A 187 6.55 -28.27 24.96
N LEU A 188 5.92 -27.11 24.69
CA LEU A 188 4.46 -26.94 24.76
C LEU A 188 3.87 -26.66 23.37
N THR A 189 4.44 -25.68 22.68
CA THR A 189 4.01 -25.24 21.35
C THR A 189 5.23 -24.87 20.51
N SER A 190 5.11 -25.04 19.20
CA SER A 190 6.08 -24.63 18.20
C SER A 190 5.45 -24.71 16.81
N PHE A 191 6.08 -24.12 15.80
CA PHE A 191 5.61 -24.23 14.41
C PHE A 191 5.44 -25.69 13.95
N PRO A 192 6.38 -26.63 14.19
CA PRO A 192 6.18 -28.04 13.84
C PRO A 192 4.98 -28.67 14.56
N GLN A 193 4.78 -28.36 15.84
CA GLN A 193 3.63 -28.87 16.60
C GLN A 193 2.29 -28.29 16.12
N ALA A 194 2.28 -27.06 15.61
CA ALA A 194 1.06 -26.37 15.16
C ALA A 194 0.46 -27.02 13.91
N VAL A 195 1.27 -27.72 13.12
CA VAL A 195 0.85 -28.39 11.88
C VAL A 195 1.05 -29.92 11.94
N TYR A 196 1.30 -30.47 13.13
CA TYR A 196 1.59 -31.90 13.31
C TYR A 196 2.62 -32.42 12.29
N LEU A 197 3.78 -31.74 12.25
CA LEU A 197 4.85 -31.99 11.27
C LEU A 197 5.41 -33.40 11.40
N GLU A 198 5.54 -34.10 10.27
CA GLU A 198 6.18 -35.42 10.17
C GLU A 198 7.69 -35.28 9.90
N GLU A 199 8.45 -36.38 10.09
CA GLU A 199 9.92 -36.36 10.06
C GLU A 199 10.51 -35.95 8.69
N ASP A 200 9.82 -36.30 7.61
CA ASP A 200 10.21 -36.00 6.23
C ASP A 200 9.63 -34.67 5.70
N GLU A 201 9.04 -33.86 6.57
CA GLU A 201 8.43 -32.57 6.24
C GLU A 201 9.21 -31.37 6.79
N THR A 202 8.95 -30.20 6.22
CA THR A 202 9.40 -28.89 6.69
C THR A 202 8.22 -27.95 6.85
N VAL A 203 8.36 -26.95 7.72
CA VAL A 203 7.34 -25.91 7.87
C VAL A 203 7.50 -24.87 6.77
N VAL A 204 6.38 -24.45 6.19
CA VAL A 204 6.27 -23.19 5.47
C VAL A 204 5.40 -22.23 6.27
N PHE A 205 5.91 -21.01 6.47
CA PHE A 205 5.16 -19.86 7.00
C PHE A 205 4.90 -18.91 5.84
N SER A 206 3.65 -18.53 5.62
CA SER A 206 3.29 -17.65 4.53
C SER A 206 2.20 -16.67 4.91
N TYR A 207 2.13 -15.58 4.16
CA TYR A 207 1.12 -14.57 4.35
C TYR A 207 0.83 -13.79 3.07
N ILE A 208 -0.39 -13.27 2.99
CA ILE A 208 -0.87 -12.43 1.91
C ILE A 208 -1.37 -11.13 2.53
N VAL A 209 -0.88 -9.99 2.03
CA VAL A 209 -1.28 -8.66 2.51
C VAL A 209 -2.31 -8.08 1.55
N TYR A 210 -3.36 -7.48 2.09
CA TYR A 210 -4.44 -6.86 1.34
C TYR A 210 -4.64 -5.40 1.80
N PRO A 211 -5.17 -4.51 0.94
CA PRO A 211 -5.47 -3.14 1.33
C PRO A 211 -6.53 -3.05 2.44
N SER A 212 -7.50 -3.97 2.45
CA SER A 212 -8.56 -4.05 3.44
C SER A 212 -9.15 -5.45 3.54
N ARG A 213 -9.94 -5.72 4.60
CA ARG A 213 -10.72 -6.98 4.70
C ARG A 213 -11.73 -7.12 3.56
N ALA A 214 -12.36 -6.02 3.13
CA ALA A 214 -13.29 -6.04 2.01
C ALA A 214 -12.58 -6.38 0.69
N ASP A 215 -11.38 -5.84 0.49
CA ASP A 215 -10.55 -6.22 -0.65
C ASP A 215 -10.10 -7.66 -0.58
N ARG A 216 -9.66 -8.15 0.59
CA ARG A 216 -9.34 -9.57 0.80
C ARG A 216 -10.49 -10.48 0.37
N ASP A 217 -11.71 -10.20 0.81
CA ASP A 217 -12.87 -11.03 0.49
C ASP A 217 -13.19 -10.99 -1.02
N ARG A 218 -13.13 -9.82 -1.65
CA ARG A 218 -13.31 -9.65 -3.11
C ARG A 218 -12.22 -10.38 -3.90
N ILE A 219 -10.96 -10.21 -3.51
CA ILE A 219 -9.80 -10.80 -4.20
C ILE A 219 -9.89 -12.32 -4.12
N ASN A 220 -10.13 -12.88 -2.93
CA ASN A 220 -10.26 -14.33 -2.78
C ASN A 220 -11.43 -14.89 -3.61
N ASP A 221 -12.57 -14.18 -3.70
CA ASP A 221 -13.67 -14.59 -4.58
C ASP A 221 -13.26 -14.63 -6.07
N LEU A 222 -12.50 -13.64 -6.54
CA LEU A 222 -11.98 -13.59 -7.90
C LEU A 222 -10.96 -14.70 -8.18
N VAL A 223 -10.01 -14.88 -7.26
CA VAL A 223 -8.97 -15.91 -7.33
C VAL A 223 -9.60 -17.31 -7.39
N MET A 224 -10.58 -17.61 -6.54
CA MET A 224 -11.22 -18.93 -6.54
C MET A 224 -12.01 -19.23 -7.83
N LYS A 225 -12.36 -18.18 -8.59
CA LYS A 225 -12.98 -18.30 -9.92
C LYS A 225 -11.95 -18.32 -11.05
N ASP A 226 -10.70 -17.95 -10.78
CA ASP A 226 -9.64 -17.89 -11.78
C ASP A 226 -9.27 -19.31 -12.25
N PRO A 227 -9.34 -19.59 -13.57
CA PRO A 227 -9.05 -20.92 -14.09
C PRO A 227 -7.60 -21.36 -13.84
N ARG A 228 -6.67 -20.44 -13.60
CA ARG A 228 -5.26 -20.74 -13.31
C ARG A 228 -5.04 -21.36 -11.93
N ILE A 229 -5.97 -21.15 -10.99
CA ILE A 229 -5.86 -21.61 -9.59
C ILE A 229 -6.53 -22.97 -9.36
N LYS A 230 -7.21 -23.52 -10.37
CA LYS A 230 -7.85 -24.83 -10.26
C LYS A 230 -6.80 -25.93 -10.15
N MET A 231 -6.51 -26.36 -8.92
CA MET A 231 -5.68 -27.52 -8.65
C MET A 231 -6.53 -28.67 -8.14
N ASN A 232 -6.30 -29.87 -8.67
CA ASN A 232 -6.89 -31.08 -8.13
C ASN A 232 -6.33 -31.31 -6.72
N PRO A 233 -7.17 -31.57 -5.69
CA PRO A 233 -6.70 -31.84 -4.34
C PRO A 233 -5.65 -32.96 -4.26
N ALA A 234 -5.67 -33.92 -5.19
CA ALA A 234 -4.68 -34.99 -5.27
C ALA A 234 -3.28 -34.52 -5.70
N ASP A 235 -3.18 -33.34 -6.35
CA ASP A 235 -1.94 -32.76 -6.87
C ASP A 235 -1.34 -31.72 -5.91
N MET A 236 -1.94 -31.50 -4.73
CA MET A 236 -1.42 -30.60 -3.70
C MET A 236 -0.07 -31.10 -3.17
N PRO A 237 0.99 -30.29 -3.21
CA PRO A 237 2.33 -30.69 -2.75
C PRO A 237 2.46 -30.68 -1.22
N PHE A 238 1.34 -30.68 -0.48
CA PHE A 238 1.26 -30.69 0.97
C PHE A 238 -0.12 -31.20 1.45
N ASP A 239 -0.22 -31.56 2.74
CA ASP A 239 -1.49 -31.96 3.34
C ASP A 239 -2.29 -30.74 3.84
N ALA A 240 -3.30 -30.36 3.07
CA ALA A 240 -4.18 -29.24 3.39
C ALA A 240 -4.95 -29.37 4.71
N LYS A 241 -5.13 -30.59 5.24
CA LYS A 241 -5.87 -30.81 6.51
C LYS A 241 -5.08 -30.37 7.73
N ARG A 242 -3.75 -30.33 7.62
CA ARG A 242 -2.83 -29.92 8.67
C ARG A 242 -2.38 -28.46 8.56
N MET A 243 -2.74 -27.79 7.46
CA MET A 243 -2.56 -26.35 7.32
C MET A 243 -3.45 -25.60 8.31
N ILE A 244 -2.86 -24.63 9.00
CA ILE A 244 -3.61 -23.64 9.78
C ILE A 244 -3.59 -22.30 9.04
N PHE A 245 -4.71 -21.58 9.11
CA PHE A 245 -4.85 -20.28 8.46
C PHE A 245 -5.81 -19.37 9.21
N GLY A 246 -5.67 -18.07 9.01
CA GLY A 246 -6.57 -17.07 9.60
C GLY A 246 -6.37 -15.69 9.00
N GLY A 247 -7.41 -14.86 9.10
CA GLY A 247 -7.36 -13.45 8.72
C GLY A 247 -7.13 -12.55 9.93
N PHE A 248 -6.25 -11.56 9.80
CA PHE A 248 -5.79 -10.70 10.89
C PHE A 248 -5.80 -9.23 10.46
N ASN A 249 -6.19 -8.35 11.39
CA ASN A 249 -5.89 -6.93 11.25
C ASN A 249 -4.41 -6.71 11.60
N VAL A 250 -3.74 -5.84 10.86
CA VAL A 250 -2.39 -5.40 11.23
C VAL A 250 -2.48 -4.58 12.52
N LEU A 251 -1.79 -5.03 13.57
CA LEU A 251 -1.74 -4.33 14.86
C LEU A 251 -0.56 -3.35 14.93
N VAL A 252 0.60 -3.74 14.37
CA VAL A 252 1.82 -2.93 14.30
C VAL A 252 2.52 -3.22 12.98
N GLU A 253 2.96 -2.16 12.29
CA GLU A 253 3.85 -2.18 11.12
C GLU A 253 4.88 -1.07 11.35
N ALA A 254 6.17 -1.35 11.18
CA ALA A 254 7.28 -0.45 11.51
C ALA A 254 8.27 -0.34 10.33
#